data_AF-A0A2D4PVF1-F1
#
_entry.id   AF-A0A2D4PVF1-F1
#
_cell.length_a   1.000
_cell.length_b   1.000
_cell.length_c   1.000
_cell.angle_alpha   90.00
_cell.angle_beta   90.00
_cell.angle_gamma   90.00
#
_symmetry.space_group_name_H-M   'P 1'
#
loop_
_entity.id
_entity.type
_entity.pdbx_description
1 polymer ?
#
loop_
_entity_poly.entity_id
_entity_poly.type
_entity_poly.pdbx_seq_one_letter_code
_entity_poly.pdbx_strand_id
1 'polypeptide(L)'
;MDQLLTQDKAKFEELNLSCLYWLNLENLEMELLEFQENSMWKNKFCDLRETLEKMERMTKDSTVNSDIVSCENEILKVWNSLPNNFKSMKVLGIAFLTLFGSSYACEQLFLALNYIKPDSRSKLTDDLSAACVALRLTKYEPRLEKLLACIQQQKSH
;
A
#
# COMPACT_ATOMS: atom_id res chain seq x y z
N MET A 1 -13.40 18.20 -21.95
CA MET A 1 -13.37 17.86 -20.52
C MET A 1 -11.90 17.84 -20.15
N ASP A 2 -11.28 19.02 -20.08
CA ASP A 2 -9.82 19.19 -20.05
C ASP A 2 -9.43 20.31 -19.07
N GLN A 3 -9.85 20.18 -17.82
CA GLN A 3 -9.37 21.03 -16.73
C GLN A 3 -9.36 20.20 -15.44
N LEU A 4 -8.24 19.54 -15.14
CA LEU A 4 -7.83 19.15 -13.78
C LEU A 4 -6.45 18.50 -13.82
N LEU A 5 -5.46 19.26 -14.27
CA LEU A 5 -4.03 18.99 -14.02
C LEU A 5 -3.28 20.33 -14.04
N THR A 6 -3.79 21.30 -13.28
CA THR A 6 -2.91 22.33 -12.72
C THR A 6 -1.97 21.61 -11.78
N GLN A 7 -0.84 21.16 -12.31
CA GLN A 7 0.31 20.76 -11.53
C GLN A 7 0.69 21.98 -10.70
N ASP A 8 0.23 21.99 -9.45
CA ASP A 8 0.66 22.98 -8.46
C ASP A 8 2.16 22.75 -8.28
N LYS A 9 2.96 23.49 -9.06
CA LYS A 9 4.42 23.42 -9.01
C LYS A 9 4.84 24.23 -7.80
N ALA A 10 4.57 23.70 -6.61
CA ALA A 10 5.27 24.13 -5.41
C ALA A 10 6.76 24.10 -5.72
N LYS A 11 7.44 25.24 -5.58
CA LYS A 11 8.89 25.26 -5.77
C LYS A 11 9.49 24.42 -4.66
N PHE A 12 10.44 23.55 -5.01
CA PHE A 12 11.14 22.73 -4.02
C PHE A 12 11.76 23.60 -2.90
N GLU A 13 12.20 24.81 -3.28
CA GLU A 13 12.74 25.85 -2.39
C GLU A 13 11.71 26.40 -1.36
N GLU A 14 10.41 26.26 -1.64
CA GLU A 14 9.33 26.70 -0.74
C GLU A 14 8.90 25.59 0.23
N LEU A 15 9.35 24.35 0.04
CA LEU A 15 9.06 23.26 0.96
C LEU A 15 9.85 23.43 2.25
N ASN A 16 9.14 23.47 3.38
CA ASN A 16 9.80 23.41 4.67
C ASN A 16 10.36 21.99 4.91
N LEU A 17 11.65 21.80 4.63
CA LEU A 17 12.34 20.54 4.84
C LEU A 17 12.72 20.28 6.31
N SER A 18 12.37 21.17 7.25
CA SER A 18 12.66 20.96 8.68
C SER A 18 12.00 19.70 9.24
N CYS A 19 10.91 19.23 8.63
CA CYS A 19 10.26 17.97 8.98
C CYS A 19 11.08 16.72 8.60
N LEU A 20 12.08 16.87 7.73
CA LEU A 20 13.01 15.82 7.29
C LEU A 20 14.34 15.86 8.04
N TYR A 21 14.35 16.32 9.30
CA TYR A 21 15.58 16.38 10.13
C TYR A 21 16.30 15.03 10.30
N TRP A 22 15.58 13.92 10.09
CA TRP A 22 16.10 12.56 10.13
C TRP A 22 16.83 12.15 8.84
N LEU A 23 16.74 12.96 7.78
CA LEU A 23 17.31 12.70 6.46
C LEU A 23 18.51 13.62 6.21
N ASN A 24 19.64 13.03 5.79
CA ASN A 24 20.79 13.81 5.36
C ASN A 24 20.56 14.32 3.92
N LEU A 25 20.16 15.59 3.80
CA LEU A 25 19.80 16.21 2.51
C LEU A 25 21.01 16.41 1.59
N GLU A 26 22.18 16.78 2.13
CA GLU A 26 23.40 16.95 1.33
C GLU A 26 23.83 15.61 0.71
N ASN A 27 23.81 14.54 1.51
CA ASN A 27 24.13 13.21 1.03
C ASN A 27 23.06 12.70 0.05
N LEU A 28 21.78 13.00 0.29
CA LEU A 28 20.70 12.68 -0.64
C LEU A 28 20.90 13.37 -1.99
N GLU A 29 21.24 14.65 -2.01
CA GLU A 29 21.46 15.40 -3.25
C GLU A 29 22.58 14.78 -4.09
N MET A 30 23.71 14.45 -3.46
CA MET A 30 24.82 13.76 -4.10
C MET A 30 24.43 12.36 -4.60
N GLU A 31 23.70 11.60 -3.78
CA GLU A 31 23.18 10.28 -4.15
C GLU A 31 22.23 10.37 -5.36
N LEU A 32 21.36 11.38 -5.43
CA LEU A 32 20.44 11.59 -6.54
C LEU A 32 21.17 11.94 -7.84
N LEU A 33 22.23 12.76 -7.76
CA LEU A 33 23.09 13.06 -8.92
C LEU A 33 23.80 11.80 -9.43
N GLU A 34 24.39 11.01 -8.54
CA GLU A 34 25.03 9.74 -8.91
C GLU A 34 24.01 8.76 -9.50
N PHE A 35 22.82 8.68 -8.91
CA PHE A 35 21.73 7.83 -9.41
C PHE A 35 21.26 8.28 -10.80
N GLN A 36 21.19 9.58 -11.05
CA GLN A 36 20.81 10.14 -12.35
C GLN A 36 21.81 9.75 -13.45
N GLU A 37 23.09 9.69 -13.16
CA GLU A 37 24.08 9.26 -14.15
C GLU A 37 24.14 7.73 -14.32
N ASN A 38 23.54 6.98 -13.38
CA ASN A 38 23.56 5.52 -13.40
C ASN A 38 22.43 4.91 -14.22
N SER A 39 22.71 4.64 -15.50
CA SER A 39 21.76 4.00 -16.42
C SER A 39 21.32 2.59 -15.98
N MET A 40 22.18 1.83 -15.30
CA MET A 40 21.84 0.49 -14.79
C MET A 40 20.69 0.55 -13.80
N TRP A 41 20.75 1.48 -12.83
CA TRP A 41 19.71 1.62 -11.82
C TRP A 41 18.43 2.20 -12.39
N LYS A 42 18.53 3.20 -13.26
CA LYS A 42 17.36 3.71 -14.00
C LYS A 42 16.61 2.59 -14.72
N ASN A 43 17.33 1.75 -15.45
CA ASN A 43 16.74 0.61 -16.16
C ASN A 43 16.09 -0.38 -15.18
N LYS A 44 16.76 -0.73 -14.07
CA LYS A 44 16.17 -1.61 -13.05
C LYS A 44 14.85 -1.08 -12.48
N PHE A 45 14.74 0.21 -12.22
CA PHE A 45 13.51 0.82 -11.73
C PHE A 45 12.44 0.92 -12.82
N CYS A 46 12.82 1.14 -14.08
CA CYS A 46 11.90 1.02 -15.23
C CYS A 46 11.36 -0.40 -15.36
N ASP A 47 12.22 -1.42 -15.31
CA ASP A 47 11.85 -2.83 -15.38
C ASP A 47 10.95 -3.22 -14.22
N LEU A 48 11.23 -2.73 -13.01
CA LEU A 48 10.38 -2.92 -11.84
C LEU A 48 8.97 -2.35 -12.10
N ARG A 49 8.87 -1.12 -12.60
CA ARG A 49 7.59 -0.49 -12.92
C ARG A 49 6.80 -1.32 -13.94
N GLU A 50 7.45 -1.73 -15.03
CA GLU A 50 6.79 -2.56 -16.06
C GLU A 50 6.31 -3.91 -15.49
N THR A 51 7.11 -4.51 -14.61
CA THR A 51 6.77 -5.74 -13.90
C THR A 51 5.53 -5.54 -13.01
N LEU A 52 5.50 -4.47 -12.23
CA LEU A 52 4.37 -4.14 -11.35
C LEU A 52 3.09 -3.85 -12.14
N GLU A 53 3.18 -3.10 -13.23
CA GLU A 53 2.04 -2.83 -14.11
C GLU A 53 1.51 -4.12 -14.75
N LYS A 54 2.39 -5.04 -15.14
CA LYS A 54 2.00 -6.35 -15.68
C LYS A 54 1.29 -7.18 -14.61
N MET A 55 1.79 -7.19 -13.38
CA MET A 55 1.16 -7.87 -12.25
C MET A 55 -0.23 -7.28 -11.96
N GLU A 56 -0.36 -5.96 -11.91
CA GLU A 56 -1.66 -5.29 -11.67
C GLU A 56 -2.71 -5.67 -12.73
N ARG A 57 -2.30 -5.78 -14.00
CA ARG A 57 -3.19 -6.23 -15.08
C ARG A 57 -3.64 -7.68 -14.89
N MET A 58 -2.73 -8.57 -14.50
CA MET A 58 -3.04 -10.00 -14.29
C MET A 58 -3.99 -10.22 -13.10
N THR A 59 -3.86 -9.43 -12.03
CA THR A 59 -4.74 -9.50 -10.85
C THR A 59 -6.17 -8.99 -11.13
N LYS A 60 -6.35 -8.07 -12.08
CA LYS A 60 -7.70 -7.64 -12.50
C LYS A 60 -8.48 -8.73 -13.24
N ASP A 61 -7.77 -9.63 -13.92
CA ASP A 61 -8.37 -10.72 -14.70
C ASP A 61 -8.54 -12.04 -13.90
N SER A 62 -7.79 -12.22 -12.79
CA SER A 62 -7.83 -13.44 -11.98
C SER A 62 -8.36 -13.16 -10.57
N THR A 63 -9.57 -13.65 -10.27
CA THR A 63 -10.20 -13.57 -8.93
C THR A 63 -9.51 -14.51 -7.93
N VAL A 64 -8.26 -14.24 -7.52
CA VAL A 64 -7.59 -14.99 -6.43
C VAL A 64 -6.78 -14.05 -5.54
N ASN A 65 -7.02 -14.14 -4.23
CA ASN A 65 -6.47 -13.30 -3.16
C ASN A 65 -4.95 -13.48 -2.85
N SER A 66 -4.12 -14.00 -3.77
CA SER A 66 -2.69 -14.27 -3.51
C SER A 66 -1.73 -13.13 -3.87
N ASP A 67 -2.20 -12.12 -4.61
CA ASP A 67 -1.31 -11.32 -5.46
C ASP A 67 -0.64 -10.13 -4.75
N ILE A 68 -1.16 -9.66 -3.62
CA ILE A 68 -0.57 -8.56 -2.83
C ILE A 68 0.86 -8.93 -2.38
N VAL A 69 1.08 -10.21 -2.05
CA VAL A 69 2.39 -10.72 -1.63
C VAL A 69 3.41 -10.71 -2.77
N SER A 70 2.99 -10.64 -4.04
CA SER A 70 3.90 -10.67 -5.20
C SER A 70 4.55 -9.31 -5.48
N CYS A 71 3.76 -8.24 -5.50
CA CYS A 71 4.26 -6.90 -5.84
C CYS A 71 5.21 -6.35 -4.77
N GLU A 72 4.88 -6.51 -3.49
CA GLU A 72 5.72 -6.07 -2.37
C GLU A 72 7.10 -6.73 -2.40
N ASN A 73 7.15 -8.03 -2.72
CA ASN A 73 8.41 -8.79 -2.80
C ASN A 73 9.33 -8.25 -3.91
N GLU A 74 8.80 -7.94 -5.09
CA GLU A 74 9.62 -7.39 -6.18
C GLU A 74 10.12 -5.97 -5.87
N ILE A 75 9.29 -5.13 -5.24
CA ILE A 75 9.71 -3.81 -4.75
C ILE A 75 10.87 -3.97 -3.76
N LEU A 76 10.69 -4.78 -2.71
CA LEU A 76 11.70 -4.98 -1.68
C LEU A 76 13.01 -5.53 -2.26
N LYS A 77 12.93 -6.47 -3.20
CA LYS A 77 14.10 -7.05 -3.88
C LYS A 77 14.92 -6.00 -4.62
N VAL A 78 14.28 -5.12 -5.40
CA VAL A 78 14.98 -4.06 -6.13
C VAL A 78 15.57 -3.03 -5.18
N TRP A 79 14.79 -2.55 -4.21
CA TRP A 79 15.27 -1.56 -3.22
C TRP A 79 16.41 -2.09 -2.35
N ASN A 80 16.35 -3.35 -1.92
CA ASN A 80 17.42 -3.98 -1.13
C ASN A 80 18.70 -4.21 -1.96
N SER A 81 18.59 -4.37 -3.27
CA SER A 81 19.73 -4.53 -4.16
C SER A 81 20.52 -3.24 -4.40
N LEU A 82 19.93 -2.08 -4.10
CA LEU A 82 20.59 -0.78 -4.24
C LEU A 82 21.86 -0.74 -3.37
N PRO A 83 23.00 -0.22 -3.84
CA PRO A 83 24.23 -0.29 -3.06
C PRO A 83 24.20 0.65 -1.84
N ASN A 84 25.13 0.41 -0.92
CA ASN A 84 25.18 1.10 0.37
C ASN A 84 25.69 2.55 0.27
N ASN A 85 26.06 3.03 -0.91
CA ASN A 85 26.29 4.46 -1.16
C ASN A 85 24.98 5.24 -1.22
N PHE A 86 23.85 4.61 -1.59
CA PHE A 86 22.53 5.23 -1.68
C PHE A 86 21.72 5.16 -0.37
N LYS A 87 22.34 5.48 0.78
CA LYS A 87 21.70 5.29 2.10
C LYS A 87 20.51 6.23 2.28
N SER A 88 20.68 7.50 1.94
CA SER A 88 19.65 8.54 2.14
C SER A 88 18.46 8.27 1.23
N MET A 89 18.72 7.88 -0.02
CA MET A 89 17.72 7.47 -0.99
C MET A 89 16.95 6.23 -0.53
N LYS A 90 17.62 5.23 0.06
CA LYS A 90 16.94 4.07 0.67
C LYS A 90 16.01 4.47 1.81
N VAL A 91 16.48 5.30 2.74
CA VAL A 91 15.65 5.74 3.88
C VAL A 91 14.43 6.51 3.37
N LEU A 92 14.63 7.42 2.42
CA LEU A 92 13.54 8.17 1.78
C LEU A 92 12.55 7.24 1.06
N GLY A 93 13.05 6.27 0.30
CA GLY A 93 12.24 5.27 -0.40
C GLY A 93 11.37 4.45 0.55
N ILE A 94 11.95 3.95 1.65
CA ILE A 94 11.22 3.20 2.69
C ILE A 94 10.17 4.09 3.37
N ALA A 95 10.50 5.35 3.65
CA ALA A 95 9.55 6.30 4.25
C ALA A 95 8.34 6.52 3.34
N PHE A 96 8.55 6.72 2.03
CA PHE A 96 7.45 6.85 1.07
C PHE A 96 6.63 5.56 0.93
N LEU A 97 7.28 4.41 0.79
CA LEU A 97 6.59 3.12 0.69
C LEU A 97 5.72 2.85 1.93
N THR A 98 6.22 3.19 3.11
CA THR A 98 5.46 3.05 4.37
C THR A 98 4.29 4.04 4.43
N LEU A 99 4.51 5.31 4.04
CA LEU A 99 3.47 6.33 4.04
C LEU A 99 2.33 5.95 3.09
N PHE A 100 2.64 5.67 1.82
CA PHE A 100 1.63 5.28 0.84
C PHE A 100 0.99 3.93 1.14
N GLY A 101 1.77 2.95 1.61
CA GLY A 101 1.25 1.64 2.01
C GLY A 101 0.27 1.74 3.18
N SER A 102 0.58 2.56 4.19
CA SER A 102 -0.32 2.78 5.33
C SER A 102 -1.60 3.52 4.94
N SER A 103 -1.51 4.56 4.10
CA SER A 103 -2.68 5.26 3.58
C SER A 103 -3.59 4.32 2.79
N TYR A 104 -3.03 3.52 1.88
CA TYR A 104 -3.79 2.53 1.13
C TYR A 104 -4.46 1.51 2.06
N ALA A 105 -3.74 0.98 3.05
CA ALA A 105 -4.29 0.03 4.01
C ALA A 105 -5.47 0.65 4.81
N CYS A 106 -5.35 1.91 5.23
CA CYS A 106 -6.41 2.65 5.90
C CYS A 106 -7.64 2.84 5.01
N GLU A 107 -7.45 3.20 3.74
CA GLU A 107 -8.55 3.34 2.76
C GLU A 107 -9.26 2.00 2.54
N GLN A 108 -8.51 0.93 2.31
CA GLN A 108 -9.05 -0.43 2.13
C GLN A 108 -9.81 -0.92 3.37
N LEU A 109 -9.36 -0.53 4.58
CA LEU A 109 -10.04 -0.82 5.82
C LEU A 109 -11.35 -0.01 5.94
N PHE A 110 -11.32 1.28 5.63
CA PHE A 110 -12.50 2.14 5.66
C PHE A 110 -13.58 1.67 4.68
N LEU A 111 -13.19 1.26 3.47
CA LEU A 111 -14.10 0.66 2.50
C LEU A 111 -14.76 -0.62 3.02
N ALA A 112 -13.98 -1.50 3.66
CA ALA A 112 -14.50 -2.72 4.25
C ALA A 112 -15.50 -2.45 5.38
N LEU A 113 -15.19 -1.48 6.24
CA LEU A 113 -16.10 -1.05 7.32
C LEU A 113 -17.41 -0.47 6.76
N ASN A 114 -17.33 0.31 5.67
CA ASN A 114 -18.51 0.83 4.99
C ASN A 114 -19.36 -0.28 4.35
N TYR A 115 -18.74 -1.31 3.78
CA TYR A 115 -19.47 -2.45 3.22
C TYR A 115 -20.18 -3.29 4.30
N ILE A 116 -19.58 -3.43 5.48
CA ILE A 116 -20.15 -4.20 6.61
C ILE A 116 -21.32 -3.46 7.27
N LYS A 117 -21.51 -2.16 7.00
CA LYS A 117 -22.61 -1.37 7.58
C LYS A 117 -23.96 -1.89 7.08
N PRO A 118 -24.80 -2.52 7.93
CA PRO A 118 -26.12 -2.97 7.50
C PRO A 118 -27.03 -1.76 7.24
N ASP A 119 -27.91 -1.90 6.26
CA ASP A 119 -28.87 -0.86 5.83
C ASP A 119 -29.93 -0.53 6.92
N SER A 120 -29.97 -1.34 7.99
CA SER A 120 -30.78 -1.08 9.18
C SER A 120 -29.90 -0.74 10.39
N ARG A 121 -30.04 0.52 10.85
CA ARG A 121 -29.42 1.18 12.02
C ARG A 121 -28.05 1.82 11.83
N SER A 122 -28.14 3.14 11.82
CA SER A 122 -27.13 4.18 11.77
C SER A 122 -26.28 4.32 13.05
N LYS A 123 -25.22 3.52 13.17
CA LYS A 123 -23.92 3.88 13.77
C LYS A 123 -23.12 2.59 13.91
N LEU A 124 -21.98 2.49 13.22
CA LEU A 124 -20.92 1.64 13.76
C LEU A 124 -20.56 2.25 15.12
N THR A 125 -20.86 1.57 16.21
CA THR A 125 -20.31 1.92 17.52
C THR A 125 -18.80 1.67 17.47
N ASP A 126 -18.00 2.45 18.20
CA ASP A 126 -16.53 2.30 18.23
C ASP A 126 -16.11 0.86 18.59
N ASP A 127 -16.90 0.16 19.41
CA ASP A 127 -16.68 -1.24 19.75
C ASP A 127 -16.81 -2.20 18.55
N LEU A 128 -17.76 -1.94 17.63
CA LEU A 128 -17.99 -2.76 16.44
C LEU A 128 -16.91 -2.52 15.40
N SER A 129 -16.48 -1.27 15.21
CA SER A 129 -15.37 -0.96 14.31
C SER A 129 -14.06 -1.55 14.82
N ALA A 130 -13.79 -1.46 16.13
CA ALA A 130 -12.63 -2.10 16.76
C ALA A 130 -12.65 -3.64 16.58
N ALA A 131 -13.81 -4.28 16.76
CA ALA A 131 -13.96 -5.71 16.54
C ALA A 131 -13.76 -6.11 15.07
N CYS A 132 -14.29 -5.33 14.11
CA CYS A 132 -14.08 -5.56 12.67
C CYS A 132 -12.61 -5.42 12.27
N VAL A 133 -11.90 -4.41 12.80
CA VAL A 133 -10.46 -4.24 12.61
C VAL A 133 -9.69 -5.44 13.16
N ALA A 134 -10.00 -5.85 14.39
CA ALA A 134 -9.37 -7.02 15.01
C ALA A 134 -9.61 -8.29 14.18
N LEU A 135 -10.84 -8.53 13.73
CA LEU A 135 -11.18 -9.66 12.85
C LEU A 135 -10.37 -9.64 11.54
N ARG A 136 -10.24 -8.47 10.88
CA ARG A 136 -9.47 -8.33 9.63
C ARG A 136 -7.97 -8.56 9.82
N LEU A 137 -7.42 -8.20 10.97
CA LEU A 137 -6.01 -8.40 11.29
C LEU A 137 -5.70 -9.83 11.75
N THR A 138 -6.70 -10.57 12.20
CA THR A 138 -6.56 -11.99 12.55
C THR A 138 -6.67 -12.88 11.31
N LYS A 139 -5.88 -13.97 11.24
CA LYS A 139 -6.09 -15.07 10.27
C LYS A 139 -7.31 -15.92 10.63
N TYR A 140 -8.43 -15.28 10.98
CA TYR A 140 -9.64 -15.99 11.35
C TYR A 140 -10.31 -16.54 10.10
N GLU A 141 -10.26 -17.86 9.91
CA GLU A 141 -11.11 -18.56 8.95
C GLU A 141 -12.47 -18.85 9.59
N PRO A 142 -13.55 -18.18 9.16
CA PRO A 142 -14.87 -18.53 9.65
C PRO A 142 -15.20 -19.96 9.21
N ARG A 143 -15.55 -20.83 10.15
CA ARG A 143 -15.98 -22.21 9.85
C ARG A 143 -17.42 -22.21 9.33
N LEU A 144 -17.61 -21.64 8.14
CA LEU A 144 -18.91 -21.46 7.48
C LEU A 144 -19.65 -22.80 7.33
N GLU A 145 -18.92 -23.88 7.06
CA GLU A 145 -19.46 -25.24 6.92
C GLU A 145 -20.18 -25.73 8.18
N LYS A 146 -19.63 -25.45 9.37
CA LYS A 146 -20.29 -25.81 10.64
C LYS A 146 -21.54 -24.97 10.89
N LEU A 147 -21.52 -23.70 10.48
CA LEU A 147 -22.64 -22.79 10.65
C LEU A 147 -23.81 -23.20 9.74
N LEU A 148 -23.51 -23.51 8.47
CA LEU A 148 -24.49 -23.96 7.48
C LEU A 148 -25.14 -25.29 7.88
N ALA A 149 -24.35 -26.24 8.41
CA ALA A 149 -24.86 -27.50 8.93
C ALA A 149 -25.84 -27.31 10.12
N CYS A 150 -25.56 -26.33 11.00
CA CYS A 150 -26.45 -26.02 12.12
C CYS A 150 -27.75 -25.31 11.68
N ILE A 151 -27.67 -24.40 10.71
CA ILE A 151 -28.86 -23.70 10.16
C ILE A 151 -29.79 -24.68 9.44
N GLN A 152 -29.24 -25.66 8.71
CA GLN A 152 -30.05 -26.69 8.04
C GLN A 152 -30.76 -27.64 9.02
N GLN A 153 -30.24 -27.82 10.25
CA GLN A 153 -30.90 -28.59 11.30
C GLN A 153 -32.02 -27.83 12.02
N GLN A 154 -32.05 -26.49 11.95
CA GLN A 154 -33.17 -25.69 12.44
C GLN A 154 -34.26 -25.53 11.38
N LYS A 155 -34.82 -26.64 10.88
CA LYS A 155 -36.19 -26.60 10.33
C LYS A 155 -37.15 -26.82 11.49
N SER A 156 -37.97 -25.79 11.76
CA SER A 156 -38.98 -25.77 12.82
C SER A 156 -39.90 -26.98 12.74
N HIS A 157 -40.19 -27.56 13.90
CA HIS A 157 -41.44 -28.28 14.14
C HIS A 157 -42.61 -27.31 14.21
#